data_AF-A0A382YHD5-F1
#
_entry.id   AF-A0A382YHD5-F1
#
_cell.length_a   1.000
_cell.length_b   1.000
_cell.length_c   1.000
_cell.angle_alpha   90.00
_cell.angle_beta   90.00
_cell.angle_gamma   90.00
#
_symmetry.space_group_name_H-M   'P 1'
#
loop_
_entity.id
_entity.type
_entity.pdbx_description
1 polymer ?
#
loop_
_entity_poly.entity_id
_entity_poly.type
_entity_poly.pdbx_seq_one_letter_code
_entity_poly.pdbx_strand_id
1 'polypeptide(L)'
;MNRKKVFVSGCFDLLHSGHVAFLENANQFGDVYVCIGSDNTIKEIKGRYPVITQKERKYILESIKFVKECRINKGNGNIDFVEELIDISPDIFIVNEDGNSPTKLELCNDMGIEYKIFKRIPAIGLPERTSTDFRIKTTIPFRIDLAGGWLDQPFINRLCSGSVLTISIEPTIEFNIRSGMASSTRNKAIELWNSELPVGNPIKLAKILFSYENFPGNKEISGSQ
;
A
#
# COMPACT_ATOMS: atom_id res chain seq x y z
N MET A 1 -19.26 22.65 28.90
CA MET A 1 -18.11 23.07 28.06
C MET A 1 -18.10 22.17 26.83
N ASN A 2 -17.95 22.74 25.63
CA ASN A 2 -17.75 21.92 24.43
C ASN A 2 -16.44 21.13 24.58
N ARG A 3 -16.45 19.83 24.26
CA ARG A 3 -15.21 19.06 24.13
C ARG A 3 -14.41 19.65 22.96
N LYS A 4 -13.08 19.65 23.08
CA LYS A 4 -12.20 20.02 21.96
C LYS A 4 -12.48 19.11 20.76
N LYS A 5 -12.29 19.62 19.56
CA LYS A 5 -12.32 18.85 18.32
C LYS A 5 -10.93 18.34 17.99
N VAL A 6 -10.81 17.03 17.84
CA VAL A 6 -9.56 16.35 17.49
C VAL A 6 -9.67 15.85 16.07
N PHE A 7 -8.71 16.22 15.22
CA PHE A 7 -8.65 15.79 13.83
C PHE A 7 -7.58 14.71 13.65
N VAL A 8 -7.93 13.71 12.85
CA VAL A 8 -7.05 12.61 12.45
C VAL A 8 -7.26 12.35 10.97
N SER A 9 -6.19 12.17 10.20
CA SER A 9 -6.28 11.80 8.78
C SER A 9 -5.52 10.52 8.45
N GLY A 10 -6.00 9.77 7.45
CA GLY A 10 -5.32 8.57 6.99
C GLY A 10 -6.12 7.69 6.03
N CYS A 11 -5.53 6.56 5.64
CA CYS A 11 -6.19 5.61 4.74
C CYS A 11 -7.18 4.69 5.47
N PHE A 12 -6.80 4.18 6.65
CA PHE A 12 -7.59 3.23 7.46
C PHE A 12 -8.10 1.99 6.70
N ASP A 13 -7.35 1.55 5.68
CA ASP A 13 -7.62 0.30 4.99
C ASP A 13 -7.14 -0.91 5.82
N LEU A 14 -7.88 -2.03 5.74
CA LEU A 14 -7.69 -3.23 6.56
C LEU A 14 -7.58 -2.88 8.05
N LEU A 15 -8.69 -2.38 8.63
CA LEU A 15 -8.73 -1.95 10.03
C LEU A 15 -8.27 -3.09 10.98
N HIS A 16 -7.48 -2.73 11.98
CA HIS A 16 -6.95 -3.65 12.99
C HIS A 16 -6.81 -2.93 14.33
N SER A 17 -6.47 -3.67 15.39
CA SER A 17 -6.39 -3.17 16.77
C SER A 17 -5.56 -1.89 16.93
N GLY A 18 -4.42 -1.81 16.25
CA GLY A 18 -3.56 -0.61 16.25
C GLY A 18 -4.26 0.67 15.76
N HIS A 19 -5.20 0.59 14.82
CA HIS A 19 -6.01 1.76 14.44
C HIS A 19 -7.01 2.14 15.53
N VAL A 20 -7.65 1.14 16.17
CA VAL A 20 -8.62 1.37 17.25
C VAL A 20 -7.94 1.98 18.47
N ALA A 21 -6.79 1.45 18.89
CA ALA A 21 -6.00 1.98 20.01
C ALA A 21 -5.53 3.42 19.75
N PHE A 22 -5.14 3.73 18.51
CA PHE A 22 -4.79 5.10 18.13
C PHE A 22 -5.98 6.07 18.25
N LEU A 23 -7.16 5.67 17.76
CA LEU A 23 -8.39 6.48 17.87
C LEU A 23 -8.87 6.61 19.32
N GLU A 24 -8.69 5.56 20.14
CA GLU A 24 -8.95 5.60 21.58
C GLU A 24 -8.06 6.63 22.29
N ASN A 25 -6.76 6.63 22.00
CA ASN A 25 -5.83 7.62 22.53
C ASN A 25 -6.19 9.04 22.06
N ALA A 26 -6.55 9.21 20.80
CA ALA A 26 -7.00 10.51 20.27
C ALA A 26 -8.26 11.03 20.99
N ASN A 27 -9.21 10.15 21.31
CA ASN A 27 -10.45 10.51 22.00
C ASN A 27 -10.23 10.98 23.46
N GLN A 28 -9.06 10.74 24.06
CA GLN A 28 -8.71 11.33 25.36
C GLN A 28 -8.58 12.86 25.29
N PHE A 29 -8.34 13.43 24.09
CA PHE A 29 -8.13 14.86 23.88
C PHE A 29 -9.41 15.60 23.47
N GLY A 30 -10.48 14.90 23.08
CA GLY A 30 -11.70 15.53 22.59
C GLY A 30 -12.57 14.61 21.73
N ASP A 31 -13.51 15.21 21.01
CA ASP A 31 -14.35 14.53 20.01
C ASP A 31 -13.53 14.29 18.73
N VAL A 32 -13.41 13.03 18.30
CA VAL A 32 -12.51 12.65 17.20
C VAL A 32 -13.23 12.71 15.85
N TYR A 33 -12.75 13.58 14.98
CA TYR A 33 -13.13 13.69 13.58
C TYR A 33 -12.07 13.01 12.72
N VAL A 34 -12.47 12.02 11.95
CA VAL A 34 -11.56 11.27 11.07
C VAL A 34 -11.78 11.70 9.63
N CYS A 35 -10.72 12.06 8.91
CA CYS A 35 -10.76 12.26 7.47
C CYS A 35 -10.01 11.13 6.76
N ILE A 36 -10.72 10.39 5.92
CA ILE A 36 -10.12 9.32 5.13
C ILE A 36 -9.89 9.71 3.69
N GLY A 37 -8.77 9.25 3.13
CA GLY A 37 -8.49 9.36 1.71
C GLY A 37 -9.53 8.59 0.87
N SER A 38 -9.99 9.20 -0.21
CA SER A 38 -10.87 8.62 -1.23
C SER A 38 -10.15 7.49 -1.96
N ASP A 39 -10.89 6.60 -2.60
CA ASP A 39 -10.28 5.46 -3.30
C ASP A 39 -9.32 5.94 -4.42
N ASN A 40 -9.65 7.06 -5.07
CA ASN A 40 -8.82 7.69 -6.08
C ASN A 40 -7.57 8.34 -5.49
N THR A 41 -7.71 9.10 -4.41
CA THR A 41 -6.58 9.74 -3.71
C THR A 41 -5.60 8.69 -3.20
N ILE A 42 -6.10 7.61 -2.60
CA ILE A 42 -5.26 6.50 -2.13
C ILE A 42 -4.54 5.84 -3.30
N LYS A 43 -5.19 5.65 -4.45
CA LYS A 43 -4.53 5.12 -5.66
C LYS A 43 -3.45 6.05 -6.18
N GLU A 44 -3.68 7.36 -6.18
CA GLU A 44 -2.70 8.34 -6.62
C GLU A 44 -1.45 8.31 -5.73
N ILE A 45 -1.63 8.34 -4.41
CA ILE A 45 -0.53 8.39 -3.43
C ILE A 45 0.21 7.05 -3.35
N LYS A 46 -0.53 5.93 -3.35
CA LYS A 46 0.03 4.60 -3.08
C LYS A 46 0.21 3.74 -4.32
N GLY A 47 -0.20 4.19 -5.51
CA GLY A 47 -0.13 3.43 -6.76
C GLY A 47 -1.23 2.38 -6.94
N ARG A 48 -2.14 2.21 -5.98
CA ARG A 48 -3.20 1.19 -6.01
C ARG A 48 -4.41 1.53 -5.17
N TYR A 49 -5.54 0.94 -5.54
CA TYR A 49 -6.77 1.05 -4.77
C TYR A 49 -6.65 0.40 -3.38
N PRO A 50 -7.35 0.93 -2.37
CA PRO A 50 -7.52 0.23 -1.10
C PRO A 50 -8.31 -1.08 -1.32
N VAL A 51 -8.15 -2.02 -0.40
CA VAL A 51 -8.87 -3.30 -0.42
C VAL A 51 -10.34 -3.06 -0.05
N ILE A 52 -10.57 -2.25 0.98
CA ILE A 52 -11.91 -1.87 1.44
C ILE A 52 -12.26 -0.52 0.84
N THR A 53 -13.46 -0.41 0.24
CA THR A 53 -13.91 0.82 -0.43
C THR A 53 -14.02 1.99 0.54
N GLN A 54 -13.93 3.23 0.06
CA GLN A 54 -14.05 4.42 0.91
C GLN A 54 -15.35 4.47 1.70
N LYS A 55 -16.45 3.97 1.13
CA LYS A 55 -17.76 3.93 1.80
C LYS A 55 -17.77 2.95 2.96
N GLU A 56 -17.20 1.76 2.76
CA GLU A 56 -17.07 0.74 3.81
C GLU A 56 -16.09 1.17 4.90
N ARG A 57 -14.92 1.72 4.53
CA ARG A 57 -13.96 2.28 5.49
C ARG A 57 -14.60 3.34 6.36
N LYS A 58 -15.36 4.26 5.76
CA LYS A 58 -16.14 5.28 6.47
C LYS A 58 -17.13 4.63 7.45
N TYR A 59 -17.97 3.70 6.98
CA TYR A 59 -18.96 3.02 7.82
C TYR A 59 -18.33 2.30 9.02
N ILE A 60 -17.23 1.58 8.79
CA ILE A 60 -16.48 0.88 9.83
C ILE A 60 -15.97 1.89 10.88
N LEU A 61 -15.36 3.00 10.44
CA LEU A 61 -14.83 4.02 11.34
C LEU A 61 -15.93 4.70 12.16
N GLU A 62 -17.07 5.05 11.54
CA GLU A 62 -18.23 5.62 12.24
C GLU A 62 -18.85 4.66 13.25
N SER A 63 -18.61 3.35 13.11
CA SER A 63 -19.04 2.33 14.08
C SER A 63 -18.09 2.19 15.28
N ILE A 64 -16.92 2.82 15.24
CA ILE A 64 -15.98 2.80 16.37
C ILE A 64 -16.44 3.82 17.41
N LYS A 65 -16.64 3.35 18.64
CA LYS A 65 -17.10 4.16 19.80
C LYS A 65 -16.36 5.51 19.98
N PHE A 66 -15.09 5.55 19.60
CA PHE A 66 -14.21 6.71 19.79
C PHE A 66 -14.29 7.76 18.67
N VAL A 67 -14.99 7.48 17.57
CA VAL A 67 -15.10 8.36 16.41
C VAL A 67 -16.41 9.13 16.49
N LYS A 68 -16.32 10.46 16.40
CA LYS A 68 -17.47 11.37 16.38
C LYS A 68 -18.08 11.46 14.99
N GLU A 69 -17.25 11.59 13.97
CA GLU A 69 -17.64 11.74 12.57
C GLU A 69 -16.49 11.27 11.66
N CYS A 70 -16.83 10.64 10.55
CA CYS A 70 -15.86 10.32 9.50
C CYS A 70 -16.21 11.00 8.18
N ARG A 71 -15.26 11.73 7.59
CA ARG A 71 -15.36 12.34 6.26
C ARG A 71 -14.46 11.62 5.27
N ILE A 72 -14.88 11.63 4.01
CA ILE A 72 -14.04 11.24 2.88
C ILE A 72 -13.52 12.54 2.30
N ASN A 73 -12.20 12.61 2.10
CA ASN A 73 -11.55 13.81 1.61
C ASN A 73 -12.00 14.16 0.18
N LYS A 74 -11.96 15.44 -0.17
CA LYS A 74 -12.21 15.94 -1.53
C LYS A 74 -10.94 16.29 -2.29
N GLY A 75 -9.83 16.51 -1.60
CA GLY A 75 -8.55 16.89 -2.18
C GLY A 75 -7.72 15.74 -2.74
N ASN A 76 -6.49 16.06 -3.08
CA ASN A 76 -5.51 15.17 -3.71
C ASN A 76 -4.09 15.44 -3.19
N GLY A 77 -3.13 14.58 -3.58
CA GLY A 77 -1.75 14.66 -3.10
C GLY A 77 -1.55 14.34 -1.61
N ASN A 78 -0.46 14.82 -1.01
CA ASN A 78 -0.08 14.47 0.37
C ASN A 78 -0.83 15.25 1.47
N ILE A 79 -1.55 16.30 1.09
CA ILE A 79 -2.38 17.12 1.98
C ILE A 79 -3.80 17.14 1.42
N ASP A 80 -4.35 15.94 1.27
CA ASP A 80 -5.60 15.68 0.59
C ASP A 80 -6.84 16.08 1.39
N PHE A 81 -6.66 16.47 2.66
CA PHE A 81 -7.71 16.70 3.66
C PHE A 81 -7.91 18.18 4.06
N VAL A 82 -7.28 19.13 3.36
CA VAL A 82 -7.30 20.57 3.75
C VAL A 82 -8.71 21.13 3.83
N GLU A 83 -9.58 20.81 2.86
CA GLU A 83 -10.96 21.27 2.86
C GLU A 83 -11.70 20.80 4.11
N GLU A 84 -11.56 19.52 4.47
CA GLU A 84 -12.19 18.97 5.67
C GLU A 84 -11.58 19.56 6.95
N LEU A 85 -10.28 19.84 6.96
CA LEU A 85 -9.60 20.47 8.09
C LEU A 85 -10.16 21.87 8.36
N ILE A 86 -10.36 22.67 7.31
CA ILE A 86 -10.96 24.01 7.38
C ILE A 86 -12.42 23.90 7.85
N ASP A 87 -13.22 23.02 7.23
CA ASP A 87 -14.64 22.86 7.55
C ASP A 87 -14.87 22.38 8.99
N ILE A 88 -14.02 21.47 9.48
CA ILE A 88 -14.12 20.94 10.84
C ILE A 88 -13.64 21.98 11.86
N SER A 89 -12.61 22.76 11.51
CA SER A 89 -11.94 23.72 12.38
C SER A 89 -11.57 23.09 13.72
N PRO A 90 -10.63 22.11 13.73
CA PRO A 90 -10.28 21.38 14.94
C PRO A 90 -9.34 22.20 15.84
N ASP A 91 -9.35 21.89 17.13
CA ASP A 91 -8.40 22.46 18.09
C ASP A 91 -7.05 21.73 18.04
N ILE A 92 -7.08 20.42 17.72
CA ILE A 92 -5.92 19.53 17.78
C ILE A 92 -5.88 18.66 16.52
N PHE A 93 -4.71 18.51 15.89
CA PHE A 93 -4.46 17.52 14.85
C PHE A 93 -3.46 16.49 15.38
N ILE A 94 -3.91 15.23 15.51
CA ILE A 94 -3.10 14.11 15.96
C ILE A 94 -2.68 13.24 14.76
N VAL A 95 -1.38 12.96 14.67
CA VAL A 95 -0.79 12.01 13.71
C VAL A 95 -0.01 10.91 14.44
N ASN A 96 0.23 9.79 13.75
CA ASN A 96 1.26 8.84 14.17
C ASN A 96 2.62 9.24 13.60
N GLU A 97 3.71 8.66 14.13
CA GLU A 97 5.08 8.87 13.63
C GLU A 97 5.21 8.68 12.11
N ASP A 98 4.62 7.60 11.56
CA ASP A 98 4.61 7.32 10.11
C ASP A 98 3.87 8.39 9.28
N GLY A 99 2.90 9.07 9.90
CA GLY A 99 2.05 10.06 9.26
C GLY A 99 2.53 11.50 9.45
N ASN A 100 3.62 11.69 10.19
CA ASN A 100 4.20 12.99 10.48
C ASN A 100 4.92 13.57 9.25
N SER A 101 4.70 14.84 8.95
CA SER A 101 5.46 15.56 7.93
C SER A 101 5.64 17.03 8.29
N PRO A 102 6.75 17.67 7.85
CA PRO A 102 6.97 19.10 8.05
C PRO A 102 5.82 19.95 7.51
N THR A 103 5.28 19.59 6.35
CA THR A 103 4.21 20.35 5.70
C THR A 103 2.90 20.34 6.51
N LYS A 104 2.60 19.25 7.22
CA LYS A 104 1.44 19.20 8.12
C LYS A 104 1.64 20.09 9.35
N LEU A 105 2.86 20.11 9.89
CA LEU A 105 3.20 20.96 11.02
C LEU A 105 3.10 22.44 10.65
N GLU A 106 3.64 22.84 9.50
CA GLU A 106 3.53 24.21 8.97
C GLU A 106 2.06 24.61 8.79
N LEU A 107 1.26 23.76 8.15
CA LEU A 107 -0.18 23.99 7.98
C LEU A 107 -0.90 24.20 9.34
N CYS A 108 -0.56 23.39 10.34
CA CYS A 108 -1.17 23.52 11.66
C CYS A 108 -0.75 24.82 12.35
N ASN A 109 0.51 25.23 12.22
CA ASN A 109 0.99 26.50 12.77
C ASN A 109 0.27 27.69 12.14
N ASP A 110 0.12 27.69 10.82
CA ASP A 110 -0.57 28.75 10.07
C ASP A 110 -2.05 28.86 10.45
N MET A 111 -2.68 27.72 10.78
CA MET A 111 -4.09 27.66 11.18
C MET A 111 -4.31 27.78 12.69
N GLY A 112 -3.25 27.85 13.50
CA GLY A 112 -3.34 27.88 14.97
C GLY A 112 -3.85 26.58 15.60
N ILE A 113 -3.63 25.43 14.94
CA ILE A 113 -4.06 24.10 15.39
C ILE A 113 -2.93 23.44 16.19
N GLU A 114 -3.24 22.86 17.35
CA GLU A 114 -2.26 22.12 18.14
C GLU A 114 -1.89 20.79 17.45
N TYR A 115 -0.64 20.64 17.02
CA TYR A 115 -0.17 19.43 16.34
C TYR A 115 0.50 18.45 17.33
N LYS A 116 0.02 17.20 17.38
CA LYS A 116 0.56 16.14 18.25
C LYS A 116 0.97 14.90 17.46
N ILE A 117 2.11 14.34 17.81
CA ILE A 117 2.64 13.11 17.21
C ILE A 117 2.62 12.01 18.26
N PHE A 118 1.95 10.90 17.97
CA PHE A 118 1.91 9.72 18.85
C PHE A 118 2.70 8.56 18.27
N LYS A 119 3.28 7.79 19.20
CA LYS A 119 3.81 6.47 18.92
C LYS A 119 2.68 5.48 18.82
N ARG A 120 2.82 4.52 17.91
CA ARG A 120 1.87 3.42 17.78
C ARG A 120 2.13 2.43 18.92
N ILE A 121 1.30 2.50 19.95
CA ILE A 121 1.39 1.57 21.09
C ILE A 121 0.22 0.59 20.95
N PRO A 122 0.48 -0.72 20.74
CA PRO A 122 -0.59 -1.71 20.70
C PRO A 122 -1.29 -1.77 22.07
N ALA A 123 -2.61 -2.03 22.04
CA ALA A 123 -3.34 -2.26 23.28
C ALA A 123 -2.78 -3.49 24.02
N ILE A 124 -2.87 -3.47 25.35
CA ILE A 124 -2.30 -4.50 26.22
C ILE A 124 -2.77 -5.90 25.78
N GLY A 125 -1.82 -6.80 25.56
CA GLY A 125 -2.08 -8.19 25.16
C GLY A 125 -2.36 -8.41 23.67
N LEU A 126 -2.30 -7.36 22.84
CA LEU A 126 -2.45 -7.49 21.38
C LEU A 126 -1.10 -7.35 20.66
N PRO A 127 -0.89 -8.10 19.57
CA PRO A 127 0.33 -7.96 18.77
C PRO A 127 0.36 -6.59 18.07
N GLU A 128 1.56 -6.08 17.88
CA GLU A 128 1.79 -4.97 16.96
C GLU A 128 1.45 -5.42 15.53
N ARG A 129 0.72 -4.59 14.79
CA ARG A 129 0.31 -4.88 13.40
C ARG A 129 0.32 -3.63 12.57
N THR A 130 0.67 -3.78 11.30
CA THR A 130 0.47 -2.80 10.24
C THR A 130 -0.47 -3.37 9.17
N SER A 131 -1.17 -2.51 8.42
CA SER A 131 -1.97 -2.97 7.28
C SER A 131 -1.12 -3.58 6.16
N THR A 132 0.18 -3.30 6.14
CA THR A 132 1.15 -3.96 5.27
C THR A 132 1.32 -5.44 5.62
N ASP A 133 1.24 -5.80 6.91
CA ASP A 133 1.41 -7.20 7.36
C ASP A 133 0.23 -8.10 6.96
N PHE A 134 -0.96 -7.52 6.81
CA PHE A 134 -2.16 -8.26 6.35
C PHE A 134 -2.21 -8.43 4.84
N ARG A 135 -1.49 -7.59 4.11
CA ARG A 135 -1.43 -7.70 2.65
C ARG A 135 -0.48 -8.83 2.36
N ILE A 136 -0.94 -9.79 1.55
CA ILE A 136 -0.13 -10.91 1.08
C ILE A 136 1.19 -10.33 0.56
N LYS A 137 2.24 -10.43 1.37
CA LYS A 137 3.57 -9.95 1.01
C LYS A 137 4.13 -11.00 0.09
N THR A 138 3.84 -10.86 -1.20
CA THR A 138 4.38 -11.82 -2.16
C THR A 138 5.89 -11.64 -2.21
N THR A 139 6.63 -12.66 -1.79
CA THR A 139 8.09 -12.71 -1.84
C THR A 139 8.59 -13.17 -3.22
N ILE A 140 7.66 -13.43 -4.14
CA ILE A 140 8.01 -13.77 -5.52
C ILE A 140 8.57 -12.50 -6.18
N PRO A 141 9.87 -12.48 -6.53
CA PRO A 141 10.55 -11.27 -6.95
C PRO A 141 10.03 -10.81 -8.32
N PHE A 142 10.15 -9.51 -8.56
CA PHE A 142 10.04 -9.00 -9.92
C PHE A 142 11.30 -9.33 -10.72
N ARG A 143 11.20 -9.21 -12.05
CA ARG A 143 12.32 -9.47 -12.93
C ARG A 143 12.47 -8.38 -13.98
N ILE A 144 13.72 -8.10 -14.35
CA ILE A 144 14.11 -7.22 -15.45
C ILE A 144 15.05 -7.99 -16.36
N ASP A 145 14.77 -7.97 -17.66
CA ASP A 145 15.66 -8.49 -18.69
C ASP A 145 16.57 -7.36 -19.20
N LEU A 146 17.84 -7.38 -18.80
CA LEU A 146 18.87 -6.48 -19.32
C LEU A 146 19.42 -7.07 -20.63
N ALA A 147 19.43 -6.24 -21.69
CA ALA A 147 19.85 -6.60 -23.04
C ALA A 147 18.91 -7.58 -23.78
N GLY A 148 17.59 -7.45 -23.55
CA GLY A 148 16.54 -8.15 -24.28
C GLY A 148 16.13 -9.48 -23.64
N GLY A 149 14.84 -9.81 -23.75
CA GLY A 149 14.28 -11.05 -23.24
C GLY A 149 14.42 -12.23 -24.22
N TRP A 150 13.83 -13.37 -23.85
CA TRP A 150 13.85 -14.58 -24.69
C TRP A 150 13.31 -14.35 -26.12
N LEU A 151 12.29 -13.49 -26.25
CA LEU A 151 11.69 -13.14 -27.55
C LEU A 151 12.60 -12.26 -28.41
N ASP A 152 13.53 -11.54 -27.80
CA ASP A 152 14.45 -10.64 -28.51
C ASP A 152 15.70 -11.38 -29.02
N GLN A 153 15.98 -12.57 -28.48
CA GLN A 153 17.15 -13.38 -28.85
C GLN A 153 17.32 -13.64 -30.35
N PRO A 154 16.27 -13.98 -31.13
CA PRO A 154 16.41 -14.16 -32.58
C PRO A 154 16.85 -12.90 -33.33
N PHE A 155 16.60 -11.72 -32.75
CA PHE A 155 16.96 -10.43 -33.32
C PHE A 155 18.34 -9.97 -32.84
N ILE A 156 18.60 -10.08 -31.53
CA ILE A 156 19.84 -9.63 -30.88
C ILE A 156 21.04 -10.50 -31.29
N ASN A 157 20.86 -11.82 -31.40
CA ASN A 157 21.96 -12.75 -31.71
C ASN A 157 22.16 -13.00 -33.21
N ARG A 158 21.60 -12.16 -34.09
CA ARG A 158 21.70 -12.37 -35.54
C ARG A 158 23.15 -12.26 -36.06
N LEU A 159 23.99 -11.48 -35.37
CA LEU A 159 25.36 -11.20 -35.80
C LEU A 159 26.41 -11.99 -35.00
N CYS A 160 26.20 -12.15 -33.69
CA CYS A 160 27.04 -12.94 -32.81
C CYS A 160 26.21 -13.46 -31.63
N SER A 161 26.60 -14.59 -31.03
CA SER A 161 25.93 -15.11 -29.83
C SER A 161 26.20 -14.22 -28.63
N GLY A 162 25.14 -13.78 -27.95
CA GLY A 162 25.16 -13.02 -26.71
C GLY A 162 24.41 -13.73 -25.57
N SER A 163 24.62 -13.27 -24.34
CA SER A 163 23.89 -13.75 -23.16
C SER A 163 22.66 -12.88 -22.88
N VAL A 164 21.57 -13.50 -22.43
CA VAL A 164 20.45 -12.80 -21.78
C VAL A 164 20.76 -12.64 -20.30
N LEU A 165 20.52 -11.46 -19.75
CA LEU A 165 20.66 -11.23 -18.31
C LEU A 165 19.30 -10.91 -17.69
N THR A 166 18.71 -11.88 -17.00
CA THR A 166 17.50 -11.68 -16.20
C THR A 166 17.89 -11.44 -14.74
N ILE A 167 17.50 -10.29 -14.18
CA ILE A 167 17.78 -9.92 -12.80
C ILE A 167 16.50 -9.97 -11.99
N SER A 168 16.53 -10.64 -10.84
CA SER A 168 15.47 -10.56 -9.84
C SER A 168 15.62 -9.29 -9.01
N ILE A 169 14.55 -8.52 -8.88
CA ILE A 169 14.52 -7.31 -8.07
C ILE A 169 13.34 -7.31 -7.10
N GLU A 170 13.60 -6.80 -5.90
CA GLU A 170 12.60 -6.52 -4.89
C GLU A 170 12.46 -5.00 -4.78
N PRO A 171 11.40 -4.42 -5.34
CA PRO A 171 11.20 -2.98 -5.27
C PRO A 171 10.95 -2.55 -3.83
N THR A 172 11.65 -1.52 -3.38
CA THR A 172 11.40 -0.85 -2.11
C THR A 172 10.24 0.15 -2.19
N ILE A 173 9.81 0.50 -3.40
CA ILE A 173 8.71 1.43 -3.71
C ILE A 173 7.81 0.80 -4.77
N GLU A 174 6.48 0.91 -4.61
CA GLU A 174 5.53 0.42 -5.62
C GLU A 174 5.75 1.13 -6.97
N PHE A 175 5.64 0.41 -8.09
CA PHE A 175 5.91 0.94 -9.43
C PHE A 175 4.90 0.45 -10.46
N ASN A 176 4.85 1.11 -11.63
CA ASN A 176 3.99 0.71 -12.74
C ASN A 176 4.52 -0.54 -13.46
N ILE A 177 3.70 -1.58 -13.52
CA ILE A 177 4.05 -2.90 -14.08
C ILE A 177 4.35 -2.84 -15.60
N ARG A 178 3.94 -1.78 -16.30
CA ARG A 178 4.17 -1.62 -17.76
C ARG A 178 5.56 -1.11 -18.16
N SER A 179 6.52 -1.02 -17.25
CA SER A 179 7.85 -0.43 -17.50
C SER A 179 8.95 -1.44 -17.86
N GLY A 180 8.65 -2.46 -18.68
CA GLY A 180 9.65 -3.47 -19.09
C GLY A 180 9.98 -4.51 -18.02
N MET A 181 9.10 -4.66 -17.04
CA MET A 181 9.21 -5.66 -15.98
C MET A 181 8.65 -6.99 -16.48
N ALA A 182 9.43 -8.06 -16.43
CA ALA A 182 9.05 -9.42 -16.81
C ALA A 182 8.03 -10.00 -15.80
N SER A 183 6.81 -9.46 -15.85
CA SER A 183 5.75 -9.65 -14.87
C SER A 183 4.80 -10.81 -15.19
N SER A 184 4.79 -11.31 -16.43
CA SER A 184 3.94 -12.45 -16.84
C SER A 184 4.24 -13.70 -16.01
N THR A 185 5.51 -14.08 -15.97
CA THR A 185 6.02 -15.24 -15.22
C THR A 185 5.75 -15.10 -13.73
N ARG A 186 5.94 -13.90 -13.19
CA ARG A 186 5.65 -13.60 -11.78
C ARG A 186 4.17 -13.77 -11.46
N ASN A 187 3.29 -13.27 -12.32
CA ASN A 187 1.85 -13.41 -12.14
C ASN A 187 1.42 -14.88 -12.18
N LYS A 188 2.04 -15.68 -13.06
CA LYS A 188 1.80 -17.13 -13.12
C LYS A 188 2.32 -17.85 -11.88
N ALA A 189 3.46 -17.43 -11.33
CA ALA A 189 3.96 -17.96 -10.07
C ALA A 189 3.04 -17.59 -8.89
N ILE A 190 2.46 -16.39 -8.88
CA ILE A 190 1.46 -15.98 -7.88
C ILE A 190 0.17 -16.79 -8.04
N GLU A 191 -0.28 -17.04 -9.27
CA GLU A 191 -1.44 -17.88 -9.54
C GLU A 191 -1.23 -19.32 -9.04
N LEU A 192 -0.03 -19.87 -9.26
CA LEU A 192 0.31 -21.25 -8.94
C LEU A 192 0.64 -21.47 -7.46
N TRP A 193 1.31 -20.50 -6.81
CA TRP A 193 1.88 -20.64 -5.47
C TRP A 193 1.47 -19.55 -4.48
N ASN A 194 0.54 -18.68 -4.86
CA ASN A 194 0.06 -17.54 -4.09
C ASN A 194 1.16 -16.53 -3.75
N SER A 195 1.71 -16.62 -2.54
CA SER A 195 2.52 -15.55 -1.96
C SER A 195 4.02 -15.79 -2.07
N GLU A 196 4.47 -17.03 -2.16
CA GLU A 196 5.89 -17.35 -2.05
C GLU A 196 6.30 -18.50 -2.98
N LEU A 197 7.57 -18.52 -3.37
CA LEU A 197 8.11 -19.67 -4.09
C LEU A 197 8.20 -20.86 -3.13
N PRO A 198 7.77 -22.07 -3.53
CA PRO A 198 7.88 -23.25 -2.67
C PRO A 198 9.35 -23.55 -2.33
N VAL A 199 9.58 -24.10 -1.15
CA VAL A 199 10.90 -24.65 -0.80
C VAL A 199 11.12 -25.93 -1.59
N GLY A 200 12.25 -26.06 -2.27
CA GLY A 200 12.58 -27.26 -3.04
C GLY A 200 13.71 -27.07 -4.03
N ASN A 201 13.84 -28.04 -4.95
CA ASN A 201 14.86 -27.98 -5.99
C ASN A 201 14.52 -26.86 -7.00
N PRO A 202 15.37 -25.81 -7.15
CA PRO A 202 15.08 -24.66 -8.00
C PRO A 202 14.83 -25.04 -9.47
N ILE A 203 15.58 -26.01 -10.01
CA ILE A 203 15.42 -26.48 -11.39
C ILE A 203 14.06 -27.14 -11.59
N LYS A 204 13.61 -27.92 -10.59
CA LYS A 204 12.29 -28.57 -10.66
C LYS A 204 11.16 -27.55 -10.58
N LEU A 205 11.29 -26.55 -9.70
CA LEU A 205 10.31 -25.47 -9.57
C LEU A 205 10.24 -24.63 -10.85
N ALA A 206 11.38 -24.28 -11.45
CA ALA A 206 11.43 -23.60 -12.74
C ALA A 206 10.73 -24.40 -13.84
N LYS A 207 10.96 -25.72 -13.93
CA LYS A 207 10.26 -26.59 -14.90
C LYS A 207 8.75 -26.63 -14.70
N ILE A 208 8.30 -26.66 -13.45
CA ILE A 208 6.87 -26.64 -13.10
C ILE A 208 6.25 -25.31 -13.55
N LEU A 209 6.88 -24.18 -13.20
CA LEU A 209 6.41 -22.86 -13.61
C LEU A 209 6.42 -22.71 -15.14
N PHE A 210 7.48 -23.20 -15.81
CA PHE A 210 7.58 -23.23 -17.27
C PHE A 210 6.41 -23.93 -17.89
N SER A 211 6.10 -25.13 -17.40
CA SER A 211 5.03 -25.97 -17.94
C SER A 211 3.65 -25.38 -17.65
N TYR A 212 3.49 -24.69 -16.51
CA TYR A 212 2.25 -24.01 -16.15
C TYR A 212 1.99 -22.78 -17.03
N GLU A 213 3.02 -21.99 -17.28
CA GLU A 213 2.93 -20.81 -18.14
C GLU A 213 2.81 -21.18 -19.63
N ASN A 214 3.55 -22.21 -20.07
CA ASN A 214 3.61 -22.68 -21.45
C ASN A 214 2.89 -24.03 -21.63
N PHE A 215 1.58 -24.04 -21.40
CA PHE A 215 0.77 -25.25 -21.55
C PHE A 215 0.73 -25.75 -23.00
N PRO A 216 0.53 -27.07 -23.23
CA PRO A 216 0.48 -27.64 -24.58
C PRO A 216 -0.56 -26.96 -25.48
N GLY A 217 -0.14 -26.55 -26.68
CA GLY A 217 -1.00 -25.86 -27.65
C GLY A 217 -0.86 -24.33 -27.67
N ASN A 218 -0.09 -23.76 -26.75
CA ASN A 218 0.28 -22.35 -26.83
C ASN A 218 1.24 -22.10 -28.01
N LYS A 219 0.97 -21.06 -28.80
CA LYS A 219 1.76 -20.69 -29.98
C LYS A 219 2.92 -19.74 -29.65
N GLU A 220 2.83 -19.04 -28.53
CA GLU A 220 3.86 -18.12 -28.05
C GLU A 220 4.45 -18.69 -26.76
N ILE A 221 5.77 -18.90 -26.76
CA ILE A 221 6.51 -19.38 -25.59
C ILE A 221 7.02 -18.16 -24.83
N SER A 222 6.58 -17.97 -23.59
CA SER A 222 7.21 -17.03 -22.65
C SER A 222 8.28 -17.74 -21.83
N GLY A 223 9.40 -17.07 -21.54
CA GLY A 223 10.63 -17.79 -21.17
C GLY A 223 11.62 -17.06 -20.26
N SER A 224 11.28 -15.93 -19.65
CA SER A 224 12.17 -15.26 -18.67
C SER A 224 12.03 -15.84 -17.26
N GLN A 225 12.19 -17.16 -17.15
CA GLN A 225 11.96 -17.96 -15.93
C GLN A 225 13.20 -18.30 -15.13
#